data_AF-A0A8J7Z4H7-F1
#
_entry.id   AF-A0A8J7Z4H7-F1
#
_cell.length_a   1.000
_cell.length_b   1.000
_cell.length_c   1.000
_cell.angle_alpha   90.00
_cell.angle_beta   90.00
_cell.angle_gamma   90.00
#
_symmetry.space_group_name_H-M   'P 1'
#
loop_
_entity.id
_entity.type
_entity.pdbx_description
1 polymer ?
#
loop_
_entity_poly.entity_id
_entity_poly.type
_entity_poly.pdbx_seq_one_letter_code
_entity_poly.pdbx_strand_id
1 'polypeptide(L)'
;MVNNSLTCEYLGWGKLESFRSQSFVENEALIFAAIAGTAPALIHGFLDCLRSPAIQTKIPPEFSENDRVEVMVGMIRTLPESLLQEWAQSNPDQTVACAILRWSTP
;
A
#
# COMPACT_ATOMS: atom_id res chain seq x y z
N MET A 1 18.76 -20.08 6.27
CA MET A 1 17.79 -19.78 5.21
C MET A 1 17.70 -18.28 5.14
N VAL A 2 18.06 -17.70 4.01
CA VAL A 2 17.87 -16.28 3.78
C VAL A 2 16.37 -16.06 3.64
N ASN A 3 15.74 -15.44 4.63
CA ASN A 3 14.31 -15.16 4.58
C ASN A 3 14.11 -13.87 3.76
N ASN A 4 13.96 -14.02 2.46
CA ASN A 4 13.37 -12.97 1.63
C ASN A 4 11.89 -12.89 2.00
N SER A 5 11.52 -11.90 2.81
CA SER A 5 10.13 -11.65 3.18
C SER A 5 9.69 -10.32 2.61
N LEU A 6 8.54 -10.33 1.94
CA LEU A 6 7.81 -9.14 1.52
C LEU A 6 6.46 -9.14 2.24
N THR A 7 6.08 -8.01 2.81
CA THR A 7 4.80 -7.86 3.51
C THR A 7 4.17 -6.53 3.15
N CYS A 8 2.85 -6.47 3.18
CA CYS A 8 2.08 -5.25 3.03
C CYS A 8 1.17 -5.09 4.24
N GLU A 9 1.25 -3.96 4.91
CA GLU A 9 0.49 -3.67 6.12
C GLU A 9 -0.32 -2.39 5.93
N TYR A 10 -1.60 -2.46 6.29
CA TYR A 10 -2.50 -1.33 6.17
C TYR A 10 -2.27 -0.32 7.31
N LEU A 11 -2.03 0.94 6.99
CA LEU A 11 -1.75 1.99 7.98
C LEU A 11 -2.97 2.82 8.38
N GLY A 12 -4.02 2.81 7.56
CA GLY A 12 -5.18 3.68 7.75
C GLY A 12 -5.45 4.57 6.54
N TRP A 13 -6.41 5.47 6.70
CA TRP A 13 -6.74 6.47 5.69
C TRP A 13 -6.73 7.87 6.29
N GLY A 14 -6.47 8.88 5.47
CA GLY A 14 -6.36 10.25 5.93
C GLY A 14 -5.58 11.13 4.97
N LYS A 15 -5.01 12.22 5.49
CA LYS A 15 -4.14 13.10 4.70
C LYS A 15 -2.79 12.42 4.47
N LEU A 16 -2.35 12.36 3.21
CA LEU A 16 -1.08 11.73 2.83
C LEU A 16 0.12 12.29 3.63
N GLU A 17 0.12 13.59 3.90
CA GLU A 17 1.17 14.26 4.66
C GLU A 17 1.34 13.71 6.08
N SER A 18 0.24 13.31 6.73
CA SER A 18 0.27 12.71 8.07
C SER A 18 0.91 11.33 8.11
N PHE A 19 0.88 10.61 6.98
CA PHE A 19 1.60 9.33 6.86
C PHE A 19 3.05 9.56 6.44
N ARG A 20 3.31 10.54 5.57
CA ARG A 20 4.68 10.89 5.13
C ARG A 20 5.56 11.43 6.25
N SER A 21 4.97 12.03 7.28
CA SER A 21 5.71 12.49 8.46
C SER A 21 6.17 11.35 9.38
N GLN A 22 5.72 10.11 9.13
CA GLN A 22 6.24 8.94 9.84
C GLN A 22 7.66 8.61 9.36
N SER A 23 8.52 8.17 10.28
CA SER A 23 9.87 7.73 9.93
C SER A 23 9.79 6.32 9.35
N PHE A 24 9.99 6.22 8.03
CA PHE A 24 10.10 4.93 7.33
C PHE A 24 11.56 4.51 7.29
N VAL A 25 11.84 3.25 7.63
CA VAL A 25 13.19 2.71 7.51
C VAL A 25 13.55 2.46 6.04
N GLU A 26 14.83 2.18 5.77
CA GLU A 26 15.35 1.97 4.42
C GLU A 26 14.58 0.87 3.65
N ASN A 27 14.14 -0.17 4.37
CA ASN A 27 13.45 -1.33 3.84
C ASN A 27 11.91 -1.21 3.81
N GLU A 28 11.40 0.00 3.85
CA GLU A 28 9.97 0.28 3.85
C GLU A 28 9.59 1.26 2.74
N ALA A 29 8.46 1.05 2.07
CA ALA A 29 7.90 1.97 1.11
C ALA A 29 6.44 2.28 1.48
N LEU A 30 6.14 3.57 1.67
CA LEU A 30 4.77 4.04 1.78
C LEU A 30 4.12 3.99 0.40
N ILE A 31 3.07 3.17 0.28
CA ILE A 31 2.18 3.14 -0.88
C ILE A 31 0.85 3.75 -0.49
N PHE A 32 0.19 4.41 -1.43
CA PHE A 32 -1.08 5.08 -1.18
C PHE A 32 -1.98 5.03 -2.39
N ALA A 33 -3.28 5.05 -2.14
CA ALA A 33 -4.32 5.12 -3.15
C ALA A 33 -5.30 6.23 -2.78
N ALA A 34 -5.71 7.06 -3.74
CA ALA A 34 -6.81 7.97 -3.52
C ALA A 34 -8.09 7.17 -3.23
N ILE A 35 -8.88 7.60 -2.24
CA ILE A 35 -10.17 6.95 -1.99
C ILE A 35 -11.09 7.30 -3.17
N ALA A 36 -11.51 6.28 -3.90
CA ALA A 36 -12.35 6.43 -5.08
C ALA A 36 -13.54 5.46 -5.04
N GLY A 37 -14.44 5.65 -4.07
CA GLY A 37 -15.78 5.05 -4.00
C GLY A 37 -15.86 3.53 -3.77
N THR A 38 -15.07 2.71 -4.46
CA THR A 38 -15.20 1.24 -4.46
C THR A 38 -13.85 0.53 -4.26
N ALA A 39 -13.88 -0.70 -3.75
CA ALA A 39 -12.69 -1.53 -3.53
C ALA A 39 -11.85 -1.80 -4.81
N PRO A 40 -12.44 -2.03 -6.00
CA PRO A 40 -11.67 -2.14 -7.24
C PRO A 40 -10.84 -0.88 -7.55
N ALA A 41 -11.41 0.30 -7.33
CA ALA A 41 -10.70 1.56 -7.55
C ALA A 41 -9.53 1.73 -6.57
N LEU A 42 -9.68 1.24 -5.33
CA LEU A 42 -8.60 1.21 -4.35
C LEU A 42 -7.45 0.30 -4.79
N ILE A 43 -7.76 -0.92 -5.26
CA ILE A 43 -6.75 -1.85 -5.79
C ILE A 43 -6.01 -1.21 -6.96
N HIS A 44 -6.73 -0.59 -7.90
CA HIS A 44 -6.13 0.13 -9.01
C HIS A 44 -5.21 1.27 -8.55
N GLY A 45 -5.64 2.07 -7.57
CA GLY A 45 -4.81 3.14 -7.03
C GLY A 45 -3.51 2.65 -6.39
N PHE A 46 -3.57 1.53 -5.64
CA PHE A 46 -2.35 0.93 -5.08
C PHE A 46 -1.45 0.32 -6.16
N LEU A 47 -2.02 -0.29 -7.19
CA LEU A 47 -1.27 -0.80 -8.34
C LEU A 47 -0.54 0.33 -9.08
N ASP A 48 -1.20 1.45 -9.31
CA ASP A 48 -0.59 2.62 -9.94
C ASP A 48 0.56 3.18 -9.09
N CYS A 49 0.39 3.20 -7.77
CA CYS A 49 1.44 3.59 -6.83
C CYS A 49 2.64 2.63 -6.88
N LEU A 50 2.39 1.31 -6.84
CA LEU A 50 3.43 0.27 -6.94
C LEU A 50 4.22 0.34 -8.26
N ARG A 51 3.56 0.73 -9.35
CA ARG A 51 4.17 0.91 -10.67
C ARG A 51 4.87 2.25 -10.84
N SER A 52 4.75 3.16 -9.89
CA SER A 52 5.44 4.43 -9.96
C SER A 52 6.96 4.25 -9.92
N PRO A 53 7.74 5.04 -10.67
CA PRO A 53 9.20 4.92 -10.68
C PRO A 53 9.84 5.05 -9.30
N ALA A 54 9.25 5.88 -8.43
CA ALA A 54 9.72 6.10 -7.07
C ALA A 54 9.68 4.82 -6.23
N ILE A 55 8.61 4.04 -6.37
CA ILE A 55 8.43 2.78 -5.64
C ILE A 55 9.24 1.67 -6.31
N GLN A 56 9.24 1.59 -7.65
CA GLN A 56 10.00 0.57 -8.37
C GLN A 56 11.51 0.65 -8.12
N THR A 57 12.07 1.86 -7.99
CA THR A 57 13.50 2.07 -7.72
C THR A 57 13.86 1.75 -6.27
N LYS A 58 12.89 1.86 -5.34
CA LYS A 58 13.12 1.62 -3.91
C LYS A 58 13.10 0.13 -3.55
N ILE A 59 12.18 -0.63 -4.15
CA ILE A 59 12.00 -2.05 -3.83
C ILE A 59 13.09 -2.89 -4.53
N PRO A 60 13.77 -3.81 -3.81
CA PRO A 60 14.77 -4.68 -4.40
C PRO A 60 14.26 -5.45 -5.65
N PRO A 61 15.11 -5.62 -6.67
CA PRO A 61 14.73 -6.25 -7.94
C PRO A 61 14.42 -7.75 -7.81
N GLU A 62 14.82 -8.38 -6.71
CA GLU A 62 14.48 -9.78 -6.40
C GLU A 62 12.99 -10.01 -6.14
N PHE A 63 12.24 -8.96 -5.76
CA PHE A 63 10.79 -9.02 -5.65
C PHE A 63 10.16 -8.62 -6.98
N SER A 64 9.52 -9.58 -7.66
CA SER A 64 8.82 -9.35 -8.91
C SER A 64 7.59 -8.44 -8.72
N GLU A 65 7.03 -7.92 -9.82
CA GLU A 65 5.75 -7.20 -9.74
C GLU A 65 4.67 -8.10 -9.12
N ASN A 66 4.64 -9.38 -9.48
CA ASN A 66 3.65 -10.33 -8.95
C ASN A 66 3.75 -10.49 -7.43
N ASP A 67 4.95 -10.58 -6.88
CA ASP A 67 5.15 -10.70 -5.42
C ASP A 67 4.60 -9.46 -4.69
N ARG A 68 4.86 -8.27 -5.24
CA ARG A 68 4.39 -6.99 -4.70
C ARG A 68 2.86 -6.87 -4.77
N VAL A 69 2.27 -7.32 -5.88
CA VAL A 69 0.82 -7.32 -6.07
C VAL A 69 0.15 -8.32 -5.14
N GLU A 70 0.73 -9.51 -4.98
CA GLU A 70 0.17 -10.57 -4.13
C GLU A 70 0.05 -10.12 -2.67
N VAL A 71 1.11 -9.55 -2.10
CA VAL A 71 1.06 -9.07 -0.70
C VAL A 71 0.10 -7.91 -0.52
N MET A 72 -0.02 -7.01 -1.51
CA MET A 72 -0.94 -5.88 -1.48
C MET A 72 -2.40 -6.35 -1.58
N VAL A 73 -2.70 -7.27 -2.50
CA VAL A 73 -4.05 -7.86 -2.64
C VAL A 73 -4.39 -8.70 -1.40
N GLY A 74 -3.41 -9.43 -0.85
CA GLY A 74 -3.55 -10.16 0.40
C GLY A 74 -3.96 -9.24 1.55
N MET A 75 -3.26 -8.11 1.72
CA MET A 75 -3.60 -7.08 2.70
C MET A 75 -5.05 -6.60 2.50
N ILE A 76 -5.44 -6.18 1.29
CA ILE A 76 -6.79 -5.68 1.02
C ILE A 76 -7.88 -6.72 1.34
N ARG A 77 -7.64 -8.00 1.03
CA ARG A 77 -8.57 -9.10 1.33
C ARG A 77 -8.75 -9.36 2.81
N THR A 78 -7.75 -9.03 3.63
CA THR A 78 -7.81 -9.19 5.09
C THR A 78 -8.46 -8.00 5.80
N LEU A 79 -8.76 -6.92 5.07
CA LEU A 79 -9.42 -5.77 5.67
C LEU A 79 -10.89 -6.06 5.99
N PRO A 80 -11.40 -5.58 7.14
CA PRO A 80 -12.78 -5.80 7.52
C PRO A 80 -13.75 -5.10 6.55
N GLU A 81 -14.89 -5.73 6.26
CA GLU A 81 -15.90 -5.15 5.36
C GLU A 81 -16.45 -3.81 5.83
N SER A 82 -16.52 -3.59 7.15
CA SER A 82 -16.91 -2.28 7.71
C SER A 82 -16.01 -1.16 7.21
N LEU A 83 -14.71 -1.44 7.08
CA LEU A 83 -13.69 -0.50 6.65
C LEU A 83 -13.85 -0.19 5.15
N LEU A 84 -14.23 -1.20 4.34
CA LEU A 84 -14.61 -1.01 2.93
C LEU A 84 -15.90 -0.17 2.78
N GLN A 85 -16.87 -0.32 3.69
CA GLN A 85 -18.11 0.46 3.70
C GLN A 85 -17.87 1.91 4.12
N GLU A 86 -17.05 2.14 5.13
CA GLU A 86 -16.64 3.48 5.57
C GLU A 86 -15.90 4.23 4.45
N TRP A 87 -15.09 3.54 3.64
CA TRP A 87 -14.48 4.12 2.44
C TRP A 87 -15.46 4.62 1.40
N ALA A 88 -16.53 3.87 1.14
CA ALA A 88 -17.57 4.28 0.19
C ALA A 88 -18.30 5.55 0.65
N GLN A 89 -18.27 5.86 1.95
CA GLN A 89 -18.93 7.02 2.56
C GLN A 89 -17.98 8.21 2.80
N SER A 90 -16.66 8.03 2.68
CA SER A 90 -15.68 9.07 2.97
C SER A 90 -15.49 10.04 1.80
N ASN A 91 -15.26 11.32 2.09
CA ASN A 91 -15.05 12.35 1.07
C ASN A 91 -13.74 12.10 0.28
N PRO A 92 -13.83 11.92 -1.05
CA PRO A 92 -12.71 11.50 -1.90
C PRO A 92 -11.68 12.62 -2.17
N ASP A 93 -12.06 13.89 -2.01
CA ASP A 93 -11.24 15.02 -2.47
C ASP A 93 -9.92 15.24 -1.71
N GLN A 94 -9.72 14.65 -0.53
CA GLN A 94 -8.49 14.87 0.27
C GLN A 94 -8.00 13.65 1.07
N THR A 95 -8.64 12.49 0.90
CA THR A 95 -8.37 11.31 1.72
C THR A 95 -7.71 10.23 0.87
N VAL A 96 -6.54 9.77 1.30
CA VAL A 96 -5.86 8.60 0.72
C VAL A 96 -5.92 7.45 1.70
N ALA A 97 -6.00 6.23 1.19
CA ALA A 97 -5.69 5.03 1.94
C ALA A 97 -4.19 4.75 1.81
N CYS A 98 -3.53 4.48 2.93
CA CYS A 98 -2.10 4.26 3.01
C CYS A 98 -1.81 2.84 3.50
N ALA A 99 -0.77 2.25 2.92
CA ALA A 99 -0.20 1.00 3.35
C ALA A 99 1.33 1.09 3.28
N ILE A 100 1.99 0.23 4.03
CA ILE A 100 3.44 0.12 4.04
C ILE A 100 3.83 -1.22 3.44
N LEU A 101 4.69 -1.16 2.42
CA LEU A 101 5.37 -2.32 1.91
C LEU A 101 6.69 -2.45 2.66
N ARG A 102 6.92 -3.59 3.31
CA ARG A 102 8.14 -3.86 4.09
C ARG A 102 8.82 -5.11 3.55
N TRP A 103 10.13 -5.03 3.38
CA TRP A 103 10.95 -6.16 2.95
C TRP A 103 12.10 -6.46 3.90
N SER A 104 12.64 -7.66 3.79
CA SER A 104 13.90 -8.05 4.44
C SER A 104 14.76 -8.73 3.39
N THR A 105 15.94 -8.17 3.16
CA THR A 105 16.97 -8.75 2.30
C THR A 105 18.02 -9.47 3.16
N PRO A 106 18.69 -10.51 2.64
CA PRO A 106 19.85 -11.16 3.26
C PRO A 106 20.91 -10.21 3.79
#